data_AF-A0A7K8LN72-F1
#
_entry.id   AF-A0A7K8LN72-F1
#
_cell.length_a   1.000
_cell.length_b   1.000
_cell.length_c   1.000
_cell.angle_alpha   90.00
_cell.angle_beta   90.00
_cell.angle_gamma   90.00
#
_symmetry.space_group_name_H-M   'P 1'
#
loop_
_entity.id
_entity.type
_entity.pdbx_description
1 polymer ?
#
loop_
_entity_poly.entity_id
_entity_poly.type
_entity_poly.pdbx_seq_one_letter_code
_entity_poly.pdbx_strand_id
1 'polypeptide(L)'
;GPYCRNAVPATPLLVTNSSTLTVLFNSTSHRSGRGLLLSYATSQHPGREEGSPQLCRPSGVYCPAGCKDIDGDIWGNPSQGYRDTSVLCKAAVHAGVIADELGGQVTLSREKGITLYESAFANGLHSKRGSLSEKRLIFHKAGGLRLPPCCLPLPACDDALEVAAFNASSWWHEVDALGQDRAWAAERAVLGTTGHSWAAEPGSNSAWLELDLGTRRNVTGIITKGSSELYDSYVTAYRVSSSRDGKNWRPYRGSGGQEDKVFEGNADSHGEVSNTFIPPIVARYVR
;
A
#
# COMPACT_ATOMS: atom_id res chain seq x y z
N GLY A 1 -5.05 -36.42 -10.79
CA GLY A 1 -5.05 -37.04 -12.13
C GLY A 1 -6.04 -38.19 -12.17
N PRO A 2 -6.18 -38.96 -13.27
CA PRO A 2 -5.72 -38.75 -14.66
C PRO A 2 -6.86 -38.92 -15.72
N TYR A 3 -6.48 -38.73 -17.00
CA TYR A 3 -7.12 -38.97 -18.32
C TYR A 3 -7.21 -37.68 -19.17
N CYS A 4 -6.87 -37.61 -20.46
CA CYS A 4 -5.87 -38.21 -21.35
C CYS A 4 -6.03 -37.51 -22.72
N ARG A 5 -4.91 -37.19 -23.37
CA ARG A 5 -4.62 -37.22 -24.82
C ARG A 5 -5.49 -36.44 -25.84
N ASN A 6 -4.82 -35.45 -26.46
CA ASN A 6 -4.81 -35.01 -27.86
C ASN A 6 -6.10 -35.07 -28.71
N ALA A 7 -6.64 -33.88 -29.00
CA ALA A 7 -6.74 -33.38 -30.37
C ALA A 7 -6.78 -31.85 -30.29
N VAL A 8 -5.92 -31.18 -31.03
CA VAL A 8 -6.04 -29.74 -31.29
C VAL A 8 -7.03 -29.61 -32.44
N PRO A 9 -8.22 -29.01 -32.28
CA PRO A 9 -8.79 -28.22 -33.35
C PRO A 9 -8.12 -26.85 -33.28
N ALA A 10 -7.50 -26.44 -34.38
CA ALA A 10 -7.07 -25.06 -34.54
C ALA A 10 -8.24 -24.14 -34.16
N THR A 11 -8.06 -23.34 -33.11
CA THR A 11 -9.00 -22.29 -32.75
C THR A 11 -9.20 -21.41 -33.98
N PRO A 12 -10.43 -21.20 -34.48
CA PRO A 12 -10.66 -20.32 -35.61
C PRO A 12 -10.25 -18.91 -35.19
N LEU A 13 -9.17 -18.42 -35.80
CA LEU A 13 -8.63 -17.11 -35.56
C LEU A 13 -9.44 -16.12 -36.40
N LEU A 14 -10.33 -15.38 -35.74
CA LEU A 14 -11.08 -14.29 -36.35
C LEU A 14 -10.12 -13.10 -36.51
N VAL A 15 -9.55 -12.98 -37.69
CA VAL A 15 -8.73 -11.83 -38.09
C VAL A 15 -9.64 -10.81 -38.75
N THR A 16 -9.74 -9.62 -38.17
CA THR A 16 -10.43 -8.47 -38.77
C THR A 16 -9.50 -7.27 -38.85
N ASN A 17 -9.72 -6.42 -39.85
CA ASN A 17 -9.08 -5.12 -40.02
C ASN A 17 -9.98 -3.96 -39.56
N SER A 18 -11.16 -4.23 -39.01
CA SER A 18 -12.04 -3.22 -38.41
C SER A 18 -11.75 -3.03 -36.92
N SER A 19 -11.92 -1.80 -36.43
CA SER A 19 -11.84 -1.48 -34.99
C SER A 19 -13.07 -1.95 -34.19
N THR A 20 -14.05 -2.58 -34.84
CA THR A 20 -15.30 -3.06 -34.26
C THR A 20 -15.61 -4.48 -34.72
N LEU A 21 -15.76 -5.40 -33.77
CA LEU A 21 -16.20 -6.79 -33.96
C LEU A 21 -17.60 -6.97 -33.38
N THR A 22 -18.53 -7.49 -34.18
CA THR A 22 -19.88 -7.84 -33.74
C THR A 22 -20.01 -9.35 -33.70
N VAL A 23 -20.29 -9.92 -32.52
CA VAL A 23 -20.51 -11.37 -32.33
C VAL A 23 -21.99 -11.59 -32.04
N LEU A 24 -22.66 -12.36 -32.89
CA LEU A 24 -24.08 -12.69 -32.75
C LEU A 24 -24.22 -14.05 -32.06
N PHE A 25 -25.04 -14.15 -31.02
CA PHE A 25 -25.33 -15.39 -30.32
C PHE A 25 -26.81 -15.76 -30.46
N ASN A 26 -27.09 -17.05 -30.66
CA ASN A 26 -28.45 -17.58 -30.62
C ASN A 26 -28.49 -18.70 -29.56
N SER A 27 -29.33 -18.57 -28.53
CA SER A 27 -29.45 -19.56 -27.44
C SER A 27 -30.92 -19.88 -27.19
N THR A 28 -31.23 -21.17 -27.06
CA THR A 28 -32.62 -21.67 -26.99
C THR A 28 -33.08 -22.12 -25.59
N SER A 29 -32.23 -22.09 -24.55
CA SER A 29 -32.59 -22.09 -23.10
C SER A 29 -31.39 -22.48 -22.22
N HIS A 30 -31.26 -21.85 -21.05
CA HIS A 30 -30.25 -22.22 -20.03
C HIS A 30 -30.90 -22.47 -18.67
N ARG A 31 -30.59 -23.60 -18.03
CA ARG A 31 -30.75 -23.82 -16.58
C ARG A 31 -29.37 -23.68 -15.95
N SER A 32 -29.23 -22.73 -15.03
CA SER A 32 -28.01 -22.37 -14.26
C SER A 32 -27.14 -21.26 -14.88
N GLY A 33 -27.26 -20.07 -14.30
CA GLY A 33 -26.63 -18.82 -14.75
C GLY A 33 -25.14 -18.74 -14.40
N ARG A 34 -24.29 -19.21 -15.31
CA ARG A 34 -22.90 -18.74 -15.39
C ARG A 34 -22.69 -18.15 -16.79
N GLY A 35 -22.53 -16.82 -16.83
CA GLY A 35 -22.27 -16.09 -18.06
C GLY A 35 -20.91 -16.42 -18.66
N LEU A 36 -20.70 -16.04 -19.92
CA LEU A 36 -19.46 -16.27 -20.65
C LEU A 36 -18.52 -15.06 -20.48
N LEU A 37 -17.23 -15.31 -20.18
CA LEU A 37 -16.19 -14.27 -20.11
C LEU A 37 -15.51 -14.15 -21.48
N LEU A 38 -15.52 -12.96 -22.09
CA LEU A 38 -14.78 -12.66 -23.31
C LEU A 38 -13.51 -11.88 -22.96
N SER A 39 -12.36 -12.28 -23.50
CA SER A 39 -11.08 -11.57 -23.37
C SER A 39 -10.37 -11.56 -24.73
N TYR A 40 -9.86 -10.42 -25.17
CA TYR A 40 -9.16 -10.27 -26.45
C TYR A 40 -7.80 -9.61 -26.27
N ALA A 41 -6.86 -9.92 -27.17
CA ALA A 41 -5.52 -9.33 -27.22
C ALA A 41 -5.19 -8.97 -28.67
N THR A 42 -4.56 -7.82 -28.89
CA THR A 42 -4.13 -7.37 -30.22
C THR A 42 -2.63 -7.64 -30.38
N SER A 43 -2.22 -8.20 -31.53
CA SER A 43 -0.82 -8.55 -31.81
C SER A 43 -0.25 -7.67 -32.91
N GLN A 44 0.21 -6.47 -32.56
CA GLN A 44 1.27 -5.82 -33.32
C GLN A 44 2.53 -5.85 -32.48
N HIS A 45 3.34 -6.90 -32.70
CA HIS A 45 4.81 -6.97 -32.71
C HIS A 45 5.24 -8.43 -32.44
N PRO A 46 5.87 -9.13 -33.40
CA PRO A 46 6.31 -10.51 -33.21
C PRO A 46 7.70 -10.54 -32.58
N GLY A 47 7.83 -11.30 -31.49
CA GLY A 47 9.11 -11.73 -30.93
C GLY A 47 8.95 -13.14 -30.41
N ARG A 48 9.47 -14.11 -31.15
CA ARG A 48 9.57 -15.53 -30.79
C ARG A 48 10.78 -15.69 -29.87
N GLU A 49 10.57 -16.22 -28.67
CA GLU A 49 11.62 -16.95 -27.97
C GLU A 49 11.04 -18.15 -27.22
N GLU A 50 11.77 -19.25 -27.36
CA GLU A 50 11.48 -20.60 -26.95
C GLU A 50 12.23 -20.83 -25.62
N GLY A 51 11.53 -21.35 -24.59
CA GLY A 51 12.13 -21.96 -23.41
C GLY A 51 12.97 -21.08 -22.46
N SER A 52 12.32 -20.39 -21.52
CA SER A 52 12.91 -19.91 -20.24
C SER A 52 11.77 -19.66 -19.25
N PRO A 53 11.94 -19.90 -17.93
CA PRO A 53 10.84 -19.74 -16.96
C PRO A 53 10.36 -18.28 -16.94
N GLN A 54 9.03 -18.11 -17.01
CA GLN A 54 8.29 -16.87 -17.24
C GLN A 54 8.79 -15.66 -16.45
N LEU A 55 9.74 -14.95 -17.05
CA LEU A 55 9.71 -13.53 -17.40
C LEU A 55 8.86 -12.63 -16.49
N CYS A 56 9.52 -11.97 -15.54
CA CYS A 56 9.06 -10.74 -14.89
C CYS A 56 8.83 -9.63 -15.92
N ARG A 57 7.70 -9.66 -16.64
CA ARG A 57 7.20 -8.47 -17.33
C ARG A 57 6.26 -7.75 -16.36
N PRO A 58 6.60 -6.55 -15.87
CA PRO A 58 5.66 -5.77 -15.09
C PRO A 58 4.45 -5.47 -15.97
N SER A 59 3.27 -5.88 -15.50
CA SER A 59 2.01 -5.57 -16.18
C SER A 59 1.55 -4.20 -15.72
N GLY A 60 1.34 -3.29 -16.67
CA GLY A 60 0.69 -2.01 -16.42
C GLY A 60 -0.82 -2.16 -16.49
N VAL A 61 -1.53 -1.69 -15.47
CA VAL A 61 -3.00 -1.63 -15.42
C VAL A 61 -3.40 -0.20 -15.08
N TYR A 62 -4.47 0.31 -15.67
CA TYR A 62 -5.03 1.60 -15.30
C TYR A 62 -6.18 1.40 -14.31
N CYS A 63 -6.14 2.12 -13.19
CA CYS A 63 -7.16 2.10 -12.15
C CYS A 63 -7.88 3.45 -12.09
N PRO A 64 -9.23 3.47 -12.14
CA PRO A 64 -9.99 4.70 -11.97
C PRO A 64 -9.93 5.19 -10.52
N ALA A 65 -10.35 6.44 -10.29
CA ALA A 65 -10.57 6.96 -8.94
C ALA A 65 -11.76 6.26 -8.24
N GLY A 66 -11.80 6.27 -6.91
CA GLY A 66 -12.88 5.70 -6.09
C GLY A 66 -12.85 4.17 -6.01
N CYS A 67 -11.66 3.58 -6.02
CA CYS A 67 -11.45 2.14 -5.86
C CYS A 67 -11.48 1.66 -4.39
N LYS A 68 -11.54 2.57 -3.41
CA LYS A 68 -11.66 2.23 -1.97
C LYS A 68 -12.98 1.52 -1.67
N ASP A 69 -14.07 2.02 -2.24
CA ASP A 69 -15.45 1.60 -1.90
C ASP A 69 -16.03 0.54 -2.84
N ILE A 70 -15.22 -0.02 -3.74
CA ILE A 70 -15.68 -1.08 -4.64
C ILE A 70 -15.86 -2.41 -3.89
N ASP A 71 -16.85 -3.19 -4.35
CA ASP A 71 -17.13 -4.51 -3.82
C ASP A 71 -15.96 -5.47 -4.03
N GLY A 72 -15.77 -6.33 -3.04
CA GLY A 72 -14.72 -7.34 -3.02
C GLY A 72 -13.60 -7.02 -2.02
N ASP A 73 -12.89 -8.09 -1.69
CA ASP A 73 -11.88 -8.10 -0.66
C ASP A 73 -10.46 -8.04 -1.25
N ILE A 74 -9.54 -7.62 -0.40
CA ILE A 74 -8.11 -7.67 -0.65
C ILE A 74 -7.48 -8.52 0.45
N TRP A 75 -6.49 -9.34 0.10
CA TRP A 75 -5.82 -10.23 1.04
C TRP A 75 -4.31 -10.03 1.00
N GLY A 76 -3.69 -9.75 2.15
CA GLY A 76 -2.26 -9.47 2.26
C GLY A 76 -1.95 -8.02 2.60
N ASN A 77 -0.67 -7.66 2.51
CA ASN A 77 -0.17 -6.36 2.97
C ASN A 77 0.91 -5.82 2.02
N PRO A 78 1.31 -4.54 2.13
CA PRO A 78 2.29 -3.95 1.22
C PRO A 78 3.67 -4.64 1.24
N SER A 79 4.12 -5.12 2.42
CA SER A 79 5.46 -5.69 2.61
C SER A 79 5.60 -7.10 2.06
N GLN A 80 4.60 -7.95 2.28
CA GLN A 80 4.56 -9.32 1.78
C GLN A 80 3.95 -9.36 0.38
N GLY A 81 3.05 -8.46 0.01
CA GLY A 81 2.28 -8.54 -1.22
C GLY A 81 0.89 -9.14 -1.04
N TYR A 82 0.15 -9.23 -2.14
CA TYR A 82 -1.28 -9.53 -2.14
C TYR A 82 -1.61 -10.85 -2.81
N ARG A 83 -2.65 -11.51 -2.34
CA ARG A 83 -3.19 -12.73 -2.97
C ARG A 83 -3.70 -12.40 -4.38
N ASP A 84 -3.50 -13.31 -5.33
CA ASP A 84 -3.95 -13.19 -6.71
C ASP A 84 -5.46 -12.99 -6.90
N THR A 85 -6.29 -13.39 -5.94
CA THR A 85 -7.74 -13.15 -5.94
C THR A 85 -8.15 -11.74 -5.48
N SER A 86 -7.21 -10.95 -4.96
CA SER A 86 -7.49 -9.58 -4.46
C SER A 86 -8.00 -8.67 -5.56
N VAL A 87 -8.94 -7.79 -5.22
CA VAL A 87 -9.38 -6.74 -6.14
C VAL A 87 -8.21 -5.81 -6.46
N LEU A 88 -7.75 -5.83 -7.72
CA LEU A 88 -6.46 -5.26 -8.13
C LEU A 88 -6.32 -3.77 -7.81
N CYS A 89 -7.29 -2.94 -8.19
CA CYS A 89 -7.21 -1.50 -7.97
C CYS A 89 -7.40 -1.10 -6.50
N LYS A 90 -8.26 -1.80 -5.77
CA LYS A 90 -8.40 -1.65 -4.31
C LYS A 90 -7.10 -2.03 -3.59
N ALA A 91 -6.45 -3.09 -4.03
CA ALA A 91 -5.15 -3.51 -3.51
C ALA A 91 -4.03 -2.51 -3.88
N ALA A 92 -4.11 -1.86 -5.04
CA ALA A 92 -3.16 -0.81 -5.44
C ALA A 92 -3.29 0.45 -4.57
N VAL A 93 -4.51 0.85 -4.20
CA VAL A 93 -4.78 1.91 -3.21
C VAL A 93 -4.25 1.50 -1.84
N HIS A 94 -4.57 0.30 -1.38
CA HIS A 94 -4.05 -0.23 -0.11
C HIS A 94 -2.52 -0.30 -0.08
N ALA A 95 -1.87 -0.62 -1.21
CA ALA A 95 -0.41 -0.62 -1.34
C ALA A 95 0.22 0.77 -1.37
N GLY A 96 -0.58 1.84 -1.48
CA GLY A 96 -0.09 3.21 -1.59
C GLY A 96 0.59 3.51 -2.92
N VAL A 97 0.33 2.73 -3.97
CA VAL A 97 0.90 3.01 -5.30
C VAL A 97 0.10 4.07 -6.03
N ILE A 98 -1.20 4.16 -5.75
CA ILE A 98 -2.12 5.18 -6.29
C ILE A 98 -2.94 5.78 -5.15
N ALA A 99 -3.33 7.05 -5.32
CA ALA A 99 -4.30 7.69 -4.45
C ALA A 99 -5.72 7.36 -4.92
N ASP A 100 -6.62 7.04 -4.00
CA ASP A 100 -8.01 6.71 -4.34
C ASP A 100 -8.73 7.83 -5.09
N GLU A 101 -8.46 9.08 -4.70
CA GLU A 101 -9.07 10.29 -5.27
C GLU A 101 -8.65 10.58 -6.72
N LEU A 102 -7.50 10.07 -7.18
CA LEU A 102 -6.99 10.28 -8.54
C LEU A 102 -7.02 9.02 -9.41
N GLY A 103 -6.87 7.84 -8.81
CA GLY A 103 -6.51 6.64 -9.56
C GLY A 103 -5.12 6.75 -10.18
N GLY A 104 -4.91 6.05 -11.30
CA GLY A 104 -3.69 6.16 -12.09
C GLY A 104 -3.21 4.84 -12.69
N GLN A 105 -2.01 4.89 -13.29
CA GLN A 105 -1.36 3.72 -13.85
C GLN A 105 -0.59 2.97 -12.77
N VAL A 106 -0.88 1.68 -12.64
CA VAL A 106 -0.32 0.77 -11.66
C VAL A 106 0.56 -0.24 -12.38
N THR A 107 1.79 -0.41 -11.91
CA THR A 107 2.69 -1.47 -12.37
C THR A 107 2.80 -2.54 -11.31
N LEU A 108 2.61 -3.81 -11.70
CA LEU A 108 2.71 -4.96 -10.79
C LEU A 108 3.51 -6.12 -11.39
N SER A 109 4.15 -6.90 -10.53
CA SER A 109 4.73 -8.21 -10.87
C SER A 109 3.94 -9.34 -10.22
N ARG A 110 3.97 -10.51 -10.85
CA ARG A 110 3.41 -11.75 -10.30
C ARG A 110 4.55 -12.65 -9.88
N GLU A 111 4.61 -12.96 -8.60
CA GLU A 111 5.63 -13.80 -8.00
C GLU A 111 5.01 -15.09 -7.44
N LYS A 112 5.88 -16.00 -6.98
CA LYS A 112 5.45 -17.21 -6.29
C LYS A 112 4.66 -16.83 -5.03
N GLY A 113 3.51 -17.44 -4.85
CA GLY A 113 2.68 -17.18 -3.68
C GLY A 113 3.29 -17.69 -2.36
N ILE A 114 2.77 -17.15 -1.26
CA ILE A 114 3.13 -17.52 0.11
C ILE A 114 1.98 -18.27 0.79
N THR A 115 2.29 -18.97 1.87
CA THR A 115 1.34 -19.83 2.61
C THR A 115 0.30 -19.07 3.41
N LEU A 116 0.66 -17.89 3.91
CA LEU A 116 -0.19 -17.04 4.73
C LEU A 116 -0.01 -15.59 4.29
N TYR A 117 -1.12 -14.93 4.01
CA TYR A 117 -1.17 -13.50 3.73
C TYR A 117 -1.71 -12.80 4.97
N GLU A 118 -0.86 -12.04 5.66
CA GLU A 118 -1.28 -11.30 6.85
C GLU A 118 -2.10 -10.06 6.47
N SER A 119 -3.14 -9.79 7.26
CA SER A 119 -3.91 -8.55 7.13
C SER A 119 -3.10 -7.36 7.63
N ALA A 120 -3.36 -6.19 7.06
CA ALA A 120 -2.85 -4.92 7.53
C ALA A 120 -3.90 -3.83 7.34
N PHE A 121 -3.80 -2.74 8.11
CA PHE A 121 -4.53 -1.52 7.84
C PHE A 121 -3.58 -0.53 7.16
N ALA A 122 -3.90 -0.16 5.91
CA ALA A 122 -3.04 0.71 5.12
C ALA A 122 -3.86 1.64 4.24
N ASN A 123 -3.48 2.92 4.20
CA ASN A 123 -4.11 3.95 3.36
C ASN A 123 -5.64 4.01 3.53
N GLY A 124 -6.12 3.83 4.77
CA GLY A 124 -7.54 3.80 5.14
C GLY A 124 -8.32 2.56 4.69
N LEU A 125 -7.64 1.48 4.28
CA LEU A 125 -8.23 0.20 3.90
C LEU A 125 -7.72 -0.90 4.83
N HIS A 126 -8.63 -1.79 5.26
CA HIS A 126 -8.27 -2.98 6.03
C HIS A 126 -8.30 -4.21 5.12
N SER A 127 -7.15 -4.86 4.94
CA SER A 127 -7.09 -6.12 4.21
C SER A 127 -7.50 -7.31 5.08
N LYS A 128 -7.86 -8.43 4.44
CA LYS A 128 -8.19 -9.68 5.14
C LYS A 128 -7.00 -10.63 5.16
N ARG A 129 -6.96 -11.48 6.19
CA ARG A 129 -6.03 -12.60 6.22
C ARG A 129 -6.39 -13.60 5.13
N GLY A 130 -5.43 -13.99 4.31
CA GLY A 130 -5.61 -14.92 3.20
C GLY A 130 -4.80 -16.21 3.38
N SER A 131 -5.30 -17.31 2.84
CA SER A 131 -4.58 -18.58 2.77
C SER A 131 -3.68 -18.66 1.53
N LEU A 132 -2.91 -19.74 1.45
CA LEU A 132 -2.05 -20.09 0.32
C LEU A 132 -2.68 -19.72 -1.03
N SER A 133 -1.86 -19.12 -1.89
CA SER A 133 -2.14 -18.96 -3.31
C SER A 133 -0.93 -19.41 -4.12
N GLU A 134 -1.16 -19.83 -5.36
CA GLU A 134 -0.11 -20.15 -6.31
C GLU A 134 0.72 -18.92 -6.67
N LYS A 135 0.08 -17.74 -6.68
CA LYS A 135 0.67 -16.48 -7.13
C LYS A 135 0.40 -15.34 -6.15
N ARG A 136 1.36 -14.42 -6.10
CA ARG A 136 1.28 -13.19 -5.32
C ARG A 136 1.49 -11.98 -6.21
N LEU A 137 0.70 -10.94 -5.97
CA LEU A 137 0.79 -9.65 -6.64
C LEU A 137 1.69 -8.72 -5.83
N ILE A 138 2.72 -8.18 -6.47
CA ILE A 138 3.60 -7.16 -5.91
C ILE A 138 3.39 -5.88 -6.70
N PHE A 139 3.03 -4.80 -6.01
CA PHE A 139 2.82 -3.49 -6.61
C PHE A 139 4.09 -2.65 -6.51
N HIS A 140 4.43 -1.93 -7.58
CA HIS A 140 5.63 -1.11 -7.65
C HIS A 140 5.25 0.38 -7.59
N LYS A 141 5.85 1.13 -6.66
CA LYS A 141 5.61 2.58 -6.49
C LYS A 141 6.20 3.35 -7.70
N ALA A 142 5.41 4.27 -8.27
CA ALA A 142 5.85 5.13 -9.36
C ALA A 142 6.86 6.17 -8.85
N GLY A 143 8.14 5.88 -9.05
CA GLY A 143 9.27 6.68 -8.54
C GLY A 143 10.61 5.94 -8.58
N GLY A 144 10.58 4.61 -8.71
CA GLY A 144 11.76 3.75 -8.96
C GLY A 144 11.91 3.33 -10.44
N LEU A 145 11.32 4.06 -11.38
CA LEU A 145 11.33 3.70 -12.80
C LEU A 145 12.68 3.98 -13.45
N ARG A 146 13.58 2.99 -13.32
CA ARG A 146 14.42 2.57 -14.44
C ARG A 146 14.52 1.04 -14.41
N LEU A 147 13.72 0.36 -15.22
CA LEU A 147 13.88 -1.05 -15.55
C LEU A 147 13.88 -1.22 -17.08
N PRO A 148 14.60 -2.19 -17.68
CA PRO A 148 15.35 -3.32 -17.07
C PRO A 148 16.84 -3.36 -17.51
N PRO A 149 17.69 -4.27 -16.97
CA PRO A 149 17.69 -5.65 -17.44
C PRO A 149 17.71 -6.65 -16.26
N CYS A 150 16.60 -7.36 -16.11
CA CYS A 150 16.56 -8.68 -15.47
C CYS A 150 17.01 -8.74 -13.99
N CYS A 151 16.06 -8.54 -13.07
CA CYS A 151 16.04 -9.27 -11.80
C CYS A 151 17.16 -9.00 -10.77
N LEU A 152 17.68 -7.78 -10.66
CA LEU A 152 18.48 -7.44 -9.47
C LEU A 152 17.56 -7.16 -8.27
N PRO A 153 17.78 -7.77 -7.10
CA PRO A 153 17.18 -7.32 -5.85
C PRO A 153 17.84 -5.98 -5.52
N LEU A 154 17.22 -4.89 -5.95
CA LEU A 154 17.54 -3.58 -5.38
C LEU A 154 17.18 -3.67 -3.88
N PRO A 155 18.01 -3.17 -2.96
CA PRO A 155 17.59 -3.03 -1.58
C PRO A 155 16.29 -2.22 -1.61
N ALA A 156 15.22 -2.83 -1.10
CA ALA A 156 13.94 -2.18 -1.00
C ALA A 156 14.18 -0.85 -0.29
N CYS A 157 13.83 0.27 -0.92
CA CYS A 157 13.87 1.57 -0.26
C CYS A 157 12.75 1.71 0.81
N ASP A 158 12.32 0.59 1.39
CA ASP A 158 11.39 0.50 2.52
C ASP A 158 12.15 0.46 3.86
N ASP A 159 13.47 0.71 3.86
CA ASP A 159 14.22 0.90 5.10
C ASP A 159 13.71 2.14 5.83
N ALA A 160 13.40 1.97 7.12
CA ALA A 160 12.96 3.05 8.00
C ALA A 160 14.00 4.17 8.00
N LEU A 161 13.54 5.42 7.78
CA LEU A 161 14.42 6.57 7.82
C LEU A 161 14.94 6.79 9.25
N GLU A 162 16.26 6.80 9.40
CA GLU A 162 16.87 7.20 10.68
C GLU A 162 16.50 8.66 11.01
N VAL A 163 15.90 8.84 12.19
CA VAL A 163 15.57 10.14 12.76
C VAL A 163 16.74 10.60 13.62
N ALA A 164 17.22 11.82 13.39
CA ALA A 164 18.37 12.38 14.09
C ALA A 164 17.99 12.96 15.46
N ALA A 165 16.81 13.57 15.57
CA ALA A 165 16.30 14.11 16.83
C ALA A 165 14.77 14.14 16.86
N PHE A 166 14.23 14.06 18.07
CA PHE A 166 12.80 14.16 18.35
C PHE A 166 12.53 15.43 19.13
N ASN A 167 11.38 16.04 18.87
CA ASN A 167 10.87 17.18 19.62
C ASN A 167 9.34 17.04 19.72
N ALA A 168 8.70 17.67 20.70
CA ALA A 168 7.26 17.56 20.87
C ALA A 168 6.68 18.83 21.50
N SER A 169 5.36 19.00 21.37
CA SER A 169 4.63 20.06 22.09
C SER A 169 4.78 19.95 23.59
N SER A 170 4.69 18.72 24.06
CA SER A 170 4.67 18.32 25.45
C SER A 170 4.87 16.81 25.52
N TRP A 171 5.08 16.34 26.74
CA TRP A 171 5.30 14.96 27.10
C TRP A 171 4.65 14.73 28.46
N TRP A 172 3.97 13.61 28.60
CA TRP A 172 3.33 13.28 29.85
C TRP A 172 4.37 12.80 30.86
N HIS A 173 4.26 13.32 32.08
CA HIS A 173 5.06 12.94 33.23
C HIS A 173 4.16 12.31 34.28
N GLU A 174 4.51 11.11 34.72
CA GLU A 174 3.84 10.45 35.83
C GLU A 174 4.86 9.84 36.79
N VAL A 175 4.53 9.82 38.07
CA VAL A 175 5.30 9.12 39.09
C VAL A 175 4.46 7.94 39.54
N ASP A 176 5.02 6.74 39.46
CA ASP A 176 4.29 5.55 39.85
C ASP A 176 4.18 5.39 41.38
N ALA A 177 3.41 4.39 41.81
CA ALA A 177 3.19 4.11 43.23
C ALA A 177 4.49 3.77 44.01
N LEU A 178 5.60 3.47 43.32
CA LEU A 178 6.91 3.20 43.90
C LEU A 178 7.80 4.46 43.94
N GLY A 179 7.28 5.60 43.50
CA GLY A 179 8.03 6.86 43.41
C GLY A 179 8.95 6.94 42.19
N GLN A 180 8.81 6.03 41.22
CA GLN A 180 9.63 6.03 40.02
C GLN A 180 9.02 6.94 38.95
N ASP A 181 9.86 7.81 38.42
CA ASP A 181 9.53 8.74 37.35
C ASP A 181 9.39 7.99 36.00
N ARG A 182 8.26 8.21 35.32
CA ARG A 182 7.97 7.72 33.98
C ARG A 182 7.70 8.90 33.05
N ALA A 183 8.73 9.22 32.26
CA ALA A 183 8.64 10.24 31.23
C ALA A 183 8.20 9.64 29.88
N TRP A 184 7.09 10.11 29.32
CA TRP A 184 6.56 9.74 28.01
C TRP A 184 7.21 10.57 26.89
N ALA A 185 8.55 10.51 26.84
CA ALA A 185 9.40 11.36 26.03
C ALA A 185 9.29 11.11 24.52
N ALA A 186 9.57 12.15 23.73
CA ALA A 186 9.44 12.13 22.27
C ALA A 186 10.35 11.08 21.62
N GLU A 187 11.52 10.82 22.21
CA GLU A 187 12.50 9.82 21.79
C GLU A 187 11.96 8.39 21.88
N ARG A 188 10.91 8.16 22.67
CA ARG A 188 10.24 6.86 22.80
C ARG A 188 9.18 6.60 21.72
N ALA A 189 9.02 7.53 20.77
CA ALA A 189 8.10 7.38 19.64
C ALA A 189 8.61 6.44 18.52
N VAL A 190 9.84 5.94 18.62
CA VAL A 190 10.43 5.03 17.62
C VAL A 190 9.72 3.69 17.63
N LEU A 191 9.32 3.21 16.44
CA LEU A 191 8.67 1.92 16.26
C LEU A 191 9.57 0.78 16.76
N GLY A 192 9.03 -0.12 17.57
CA GLY A 192 9.76 -1.26 18.13
C GLY A 192 10.53 -0.96 19.43
N THR A 193 10.47 0.27 19.95
CA THR A 193 10.98 0.58 21.30
C THR A 193 10.16 -0.16 22.35
N THR A 194 10.82 -0.83 23.30
CA THR A 194 10.15 -1.49 24.42
C THR A 194 9.74 -0.47 25.49
N GLY A 195 8.65 -0.71 26.20
CA GLY A 195 8.11 0.23 27.18
C GLY A 195 6.98 1.11 26.62
N HIS A 196 6.64 2.13 27.39
CA HIS A 196 5.69 3.16 26.99
C HIS A 196 6.24 4.04 25.85
N SER A 197 5.34 4.51 24.99
CA SER A 197 5.67 5.37 23.85
C SER A 197 5.61 6.86 24.22
N TRP A 198 5.79 7.75 23.24
CA TRP A 198 5.49 9.17 23.46
C TRP A 198 3.99 9.37 23.70
N ALA A 199 3.66 10.23 24.66
CA ALA A 199 2.31 10.75 24.87
C ALA A 199 2.40 12.22 25.25
N ALA A 200 1.53 13.03 24.67
CA ALA A 200 1.39 14.42 25.07
C ALA A 200 0.66 14.53 26.42
N GLU A 201 0.76 15.69 27.06
CA GLU A 201 -0.01 15.97 28.27
C GLU A 201 -1.52 15.82 28.04
N PRO A 202 -2.26 15.24 29.01
CA PRO A 202 -3.70 15.08 28.92
C PRO A 202 -4.42 16.41 28.63
N GLY A 203 -5.37 16.38 27.69
CA GLY A 203 -6.19 17.56 27.34
C GLY A 203 -5.62 18.43 26.20
N SER A 204 -4.46 18.11 25.64
CA SER A 204 -3.92 18.81 24.48
C SER A 204 -4.55 18.31 23.16
N ASN A 205 -5.52 19.07 22.63
CA ASN A 205 -6.17 18.76 21.34
C ASN A 205 -5.33 19.17 20.12
N SER A 206 -4.16 19.77 20.31
CA SER A 206 -3.26 20.25 19.24
C SER A 206 -1.80 19.86 19.49
N ALA A 207 -1.61 18.77 20.23
CA ALA A 207 -0.31 18.19 20.48
C ALA A 207 0.38 17.79 19.18
N TRP A 208 1.71 17.83 19.20
CA TRP A 208 2.51 17.50 18.04
C TRP A 208 3.81 16.81 18.43
N LEU A 209 4.25 15.94 17.53
CA LEU A 209 5.55 15.27 17.57
C LEU A 209 6.31 15.68 16.32
N GLU A 210 7.51 16.19 16.50
CA GLU A 210 8.40 16.67 15.45
C GLU A 210 9.60 15.73 15.32
N LEU A 211 9.93 15.41 14.08
CA LEU A 211 11.03 14.53 13.68
C LEU A 211 12.04 15.34 12.86
N ASP A 212 13.27 15.50 13.34
CA ASP A 212 14.40 16.00 12.54
C ASP A 212 15.10 14.82 11.87
N LEU A 213 15.08 14.77 10.55
CA LEU A 213 15.75 13.73 9.74
C LEU A 213 17.26 13.99 9.57
N GLY A 214 17.77 15.10 10.13
CA GLY A 214 19.15 15.60 10.07
C GLY A 214 19.50 16.23 8.72
N THR A 215 19.08 15.61 7.63
CA THR A 215 19.24 16.10 6.26
C THR A 215 17.91 16.08 5.53
N ARG A 216 17.85 16.74 4.36
CA ARG A 216 16.66 16.73 3.53
C ARG A 216 16.49 15.35 2.89
N ARG A 217 15.40 14.65 3.24
CA ARG A 217 15.10 13.31 2.74
C ARG A 217 13.78 13.27 1.99
N ASN A 218 13.58 12.20 1.23
CA ASN A 218 12.33 11.91 0.55
C ASN A 218 11.49 10.98 1.42
N VAL A 219 10.44 11.52 2.02
CA VAL A 219 9.53 10.80 2.93
C VAL A 219 8.34 10.31 2.13
N THR A 220 8.22 9.00 2.00
CA THR A 220 7.18 8.37 1.18
C THR A 220 5.94 7.97 1.96
N GLY A 221 5.99 7.95 3.29
CA GLY A 221 4.88 7.58 4.14
C GLY A 221 5.27 7.55 5.60
N ILE A 222 4.33 7.12 6.44
CA ILE A 222 4.48 6.99 7.88
C ILE A 222 3.77 5.71 8.35
N ILE A 223 4.36 5.05 9.34
CA ILE A 223 3.75 3.92 10.05
C ILE A 223 3.48 4.38 11.47
N THR A 224 2.25 4.18 11.94
CA THR A 224 1.82 4.53 13.30
C THR A 224 1.43 3.28 14.08
N LYS A 225 1.77 3.27 15.36
CA LYS A 225 1.42 2.23 16.33
C LYS A 225 1.03 2.91 17.65
N GLY A 226 0.07 2.33 18.37
CA GLY A 226 -0.22 2.77 19.72
C GLY A 226 0.77 2.22 20.75
N SER A 227 0.49 2.53 22.00
CA SER A 227 1.14 1.95 23.17
C SER A 227 0.11 1.14 23.93
N SER A 228 0.50 -0.05 24.42
CA SER A 228 -0.39 -0.93 25.20
C SER A 228 0.24 -1.41 26.51
N GLU A 229 1.48 -1.04 26.81
CA GLU A 229 2.17 -1.54 28.00
C GLU A 229 1.53 -1.05 29.30
N LEU A 230 1.22 0.24 29.39
CA LEU A 230 0.65 0.86 30.59
C LEU A 230 -0.80 1.29 30.38
N TYR A 231 -1.06 1.93 29.24
CA TYR A 231 -2.37 2.44 28.86
C TYR A 231 -2.63 2.04 27.42
N ASP A 232 -3.87 1.69 27.11
CA ASP A 232 -4.32 1.43 25.74
C ASP A 232 -4.51 2.77 25.01
N SER A 233 -3.41 3.30 24.47
CA SER A 233 -3.36 4.65 23.87
C SER A 233 -2.97 4.58 22.41
N TYR A 234 -3.77 5.20 21.55
CA TYR A 234 -3.53 5.22 20.11
C TYR A 234 -4.16 6.47 19.47
N VAL A 235 -3.63 6.86 18.31
CA VAL A 235 -4.11 8.03 17.55
C VAL A 235 -5.00 7.54 16.41
N THR A 236 -6.26 7.98 16.39
CA THR A 236 -7.26 7.56 15.39
C THR A 236 -7.22 8.38 14.10
N ALA A 237 -6.79 9.63 14.17
CA ALA A 237 -6.62 10.50 13.01
C ALA A 237 -5.55 11.55 13.27
N TYR A 238 -4.81 11.92 12.23
CA TYR A 238 -3.77 12.95 12.32
C TYR A 238 -3.60 13.71 11.02
N ARG A 239 -2.92 14.85 11.11
CA ARG A 239 -2.46 15.65 9.97
C ARG A 239 -0.95 15.65 9.96
N VAL A 240 -0.37 15.77 8.78
CA VAL A 240 1.08 15.86 8.61
C VAL A 240 1.43 17.22 8.05
N SER A 241 2.51 17.78 8.54
CA SER A 241 3.12 19.02 8.15
C SER A 241 4.62 18.81 7.96
N SER A 242 5.23 19.61 7.11
CA SER A 242 6.63 19.47 6.78
C SER A 242 7.34 20.82 6.73
N SER A 243 8.63 20.81 7.06
CA SER A 243 9.47 21.99 7.05
C SER A 243 10.87 21.70 6.53
N ARG A 244 11.49 22.74 5.98
CA ARG A 244 12.90 22.74 5.55
C ARG A 244 13.83 23.35 6.59
N ASP A 245 13.30 24.19 7.48
CA ASP A 245 14.06 25.04 8.40
C ASP A 245 13.61 24.90 9.87
N GLY A 246 12.58 24.09 10.15
CA GLY A 246 12.01 23.90 11.48
C GLY A 246 11.14 25.07 11.96
N LYS A 247 10.98 26.12 11.14
CA LYS A 247 10.25 27.34 11.49
C LYS A 247 9.00 27.52 10.66
N ASN A 248 9.12 27.32 9.35
CA ASN A 248 8.02 27.47 8.40
C ASN A 248 7.42 26.10 8.09
N TRP A 249 6.21 25.87 8.56
CA TRP A 249 5.50 24.61 8.44
C TRP A 249 4.47 24.66 7.31
N ARG A 250 4.47 23.63 6.47
CA ARG A 250 3.51 23.48 5.37
C ARG A 250 2.68 22.23 5.60
N PRO A 251 1.34 22.35 5.75
CA PRO A 251 0.49 21.18 5.90
C PRO A 251 0.47 20.36 4.61
N TYR A 252 0.33 19.06 4.75
CA TYR A 252 0.19 18.13 3.64
C TYR A 252 -1.27 18.12 3.15
N ARG A 253 -1.49 18.39 1.87
CA ARG A 253 -2.84 18.55 1.26
C ARG A 253 -3.24 17.43 0.30
N GLY A 254 -2.43 16.39 0.19
CA GLY A 254 -2.64 15.31 -0.78
C GLY A 254 -2.65 15.80 -2.24
N SER A 255 -3.22 14.97 -3.11
CA SER A 255 -3.32 15.21 -4.55
C SER A 255 -4.45 16.19 -4.92
N GLY A 256 -5.52 16.25 -4.14
CA GLY A 256 -6.65 17.17 -4.36
C GLY A 256 -6.34 18.64 -4.06
N GLY A 257 -5.28 18.95 -3.31
CA GLY A 257 -4.66 20.28 -3.17
C GLY A 257 -5.47 21.37 -2.45
N GLN A 258 -6.76 21.16 -2.15
CA GLN A 258 -7.62 22.20 -1.59
C GLN A 258 -7.67 22.21 -0.05
N GLU A 259 -7.51 21.05 0.60
CA GLU A 259 -7.65 20.91 2.05
C GLU A 259 -6.50 20.11 2.66
N ASP A 260 -6.24 20.33 3.95
CA ASP A 260 -5.26 19.57 4.71
C ASP A 260 -5.72 18.12 4.83
N LYS A 261 -4.90 17.18 4.36
CA LYS A 261 -5.22 15.76 4.36
C LYS A 261 -5.24 15.25 5.80
N VAL A 262 -6.38 14.66 6.17
CA VAL A 262 -6.51 13.88 7.40
C VAL A 262 -6.21 12.42 7.07
N PHE A 263 -5.24 11.84 7.77
CA PHE A 263 -4.90 10.43 7.67
C PHE A 263 -5.67 9.64 8.73
N GLU A 264 -6.22 8.51 8.32
CA GLU A 264 -6.79 7.52 9.23
C GLU A 264 -5.65 6.79 9.95
N GLY A 265 -5.65 6.85 11.28
CA GLY A 265 -4.66 6.24 12.15
C GLY A 265 -5.08 4.85 12.63
N ASN A 266 -4.72 4.55 13.87
CA ASN A 266 -4.89 3.25 14.49
C ASN A 266 -6.32 3.03 15.01
N ALA A 267 -6.79 1.78 14.91
CA ALA A 267 -8.05 1.32 15.50
C ALA A 267 -7.86 0.68 16.89
N ASP A 268 -6.62 0.32 17.23
CA ASP A 268 -6.21 -0.26 18.50
C ASP A 268 -4.73 0.08 18.78
N SER A 269 -4.23 -0.29 19.96
CA SER A 269 -2.84 -0.01 20.38
C SER A 269 -1.78 -0.98 19.84
N HIS A 270 -2.17 -2.12 19.26
CA HIS A 270 -1.24 -3.19 18.91
C HIS A 270 -0.93 -3.22 17.41
N GLY A 271 -1.93 -2.94 16.58
CA GLY A 271 -1.86 -2.93 15.14
C GLY A 271 -1.05 -1.76 14.62
N GLU A 272 -0.29 -2.02 13.56
CA GLU A 272 0.44 -1.01 12.82
C GLU A 272 -0.40 -0.53 11.63
N VAL A 273 -0.38 0.78 11.42
CA VAL A 273 -1.11 1.42 10.33
C VAL A 273 -0.13 2.17 9.45
N SER A 274 -0.15 1.88 8.15
CA SER A 274 0.72 2.54 7.19
C SER A 274 -0.06 3.52 6.31
N ASN A 275 0.44 4.74 6.18
CA ASN A 275 -0.12 5.75 5.29
C ASN A 275 0.96 6.28 4.35
N THR A 276 0.65 6.29 3.05
CA THR A 276 1.57 6.70 1.98
C THR A 276 1.29 8.14 1.57
N PHE A 277 2.36 8.89 1.32
CA PHE A 277 2.29 10.26 0.81
C PHE A 277 2.35 10.24 -0.71
N ILE A 278 1.25 10.67 -1.33
CA ILE A 278 1.09 10.85 -2.77
C ILE A 278 0.66 12.32 -3.02
N PRO A 279 1.59 13.20 -3.42
CA PRO A 279 3.00 12.94 -3.73
C PRO A 279 3.91 12.78 -2.48
N PRO A 280 5.10 12.16 -2.62
CA PRO A 280 6.09 12.10 -1.54
C PRO A 280 6.53 13.48 -1.04
N ILE A 281 6.89 13.56 0.25
CA ILE A 281 7.29 14.81 0.91
C ILE A 281 8.82 14.93 0.90
N VAL A 282 9.36 16.03 0.37
CA VAL A 282 10.80 16.29 0.41
C VAL A 282 11.14 17.36 1.46
N ALA A 283 11.47 16.91 2.67
CA ALA A 283 11.65 17.76 3.85
C ALA A 283 12.82 17.30 4.73
N ARG A 284 13.24 18.17 5.67
CA ARG A 284 14.15 17.79 6.76
C ARG A 284 13.38 17.53 8.05
N TYR A 285 12.32 18.31 8.29
CA TYR A 285 11.47 18.19 9.46
C TYR A 285 10.08 17.71 9.06
N VAL A 286 9.52 16.79 9.84
CA VAL A 286 8.15 16.28 9.70
C VAL A 286 7.45 16.38 11.05
N ARG A 287 6.18 16.77 11.04
CA ARG A 287 5.35 16.93 12.24
C ARG A 287 3.91 16.55 11.94
#